data_AF-A0A353QZ91-F1
#
_entry.id   AF-A0A353QZ91-F1
#
_cell.length_a   1.000
_cell.length_b   1.000
_cell.length_c   1.000
_cell.angle_alpha   90.00
_cell.angle_beta   90.00
_cell.angle_gamma   90.00
#
_symmetry.space_group_name_H-M   'P 1'
#
loop_
_entity.id
_entity.type
_entity.pdbx_description
1 polymer ?
#
loop_
_entity_poly.entity_id
_entity_poly.type
_entity_poly.pdbx_seq_one_letter_code
_entity_poly.pdbx_strand_id
1 'polypeptide(L)' 'MSIGVIFPGQGSQSVGMLAALAEEFTEVRSCFDEASGLLGYDLWALVQNG' A
#
# COMPACT_ATOMS: atom_id res chain seq x y z
N MET A 1 -25.79 -11.98 -11.77
CA MET A 1 -25.21 -10.62 -11.64
C MET A 1 -23.70 -10.80 -11.49
N SER A 2 -22.88 -10.06 -12.24
CA SER A 2 -21.41 -10.19 -12.19
C SER A 2 -20.79 -8.88 -11.70
N ILE A 3 -19.73 -8.98 -10.89
CA ILE A 3 -18.96 -7.85 -10.36
C ILE A 3 -17.61 -7.81 -11.06
N GLY A 4 -17.20 -6.63 -11.52
CA GLY A 4 -15.86 -6.35 -12.02
C GLY A 4 -15.15 -5.37 -11.10
N VAL A 5 -13.85 -5.60 -10.85
CA VAL A 5 -12.99 -4.72 -10.05
C VAL A 5 -11.84 -4.27 -10.94
N ILE A 6 -11.56 -2.96 -10.95
CA ILE A 6 -10.48 -2.35 -11.71
C ILE A 6 -9.54 -1.65 -10.73
N PHE A 7 -8.24 -1.85 -10.90
CA PHE A 7 -7.21 -1.22 -10.08
C PHE A 7 -6.51 -0.12 -10.89
N PRO A 8 -6.26 1.06 -10.29
CA PRO A 8 -5.58 2.16 -10.97
C PRO A 8 -4.10 1.85 -11.25
N GLY A 9 -3.54 2.46 -12.30
CA GLY A 9 -2.13 2.35 -12.65
C GLY A 9 -1.26 3.49 -12.09
N GLN A 10 -0.02 3.57 -12.56
CA GLN A 10 0.94 4.63 -12.22
C GLN A 10 0.42 6.04 -12.56
N GLY A 11 0.82 7.03 -11.78
CA GLY A 11 0.40 8.44 -11.89
C GLY A 11 -0.69 8.83 -10.89
N SER A 12 -1.30 7.85 -10.19
CA SER A 12 -2.30 8.08 -9.15
C SER A 12 -1.74 8.03 -7.72
N GLN A 13 -0.44 7.78 -7.55
CA GLN A 13 0.20 7.69 -6.24
C GLN A 13 0.30 9.07 -5.55
N SER A 14 0.20 9.08 -4.22
CA SER A 14 0.38 10.26 -3.39
C SER A 14 1.14 9.92 -2.10
N VAL A 15 1.89 10.89 -1.57
CA VAL A 15 2.53 10.77 -0.25
C VAL A 15 1.47 10.50 0.81
N GLY A 16 1.69 9.50 1.65
CA GLY A 16 0.73 9.09 2.69
C GLY A 16 -0.45 8.25 2.18
N MET A 17 -0.42 7.76 0.92
CA MET A 17 -1.47 6.87 0.44
C MET A 17 -1.61 5.63 1.34
N LEU A 18 -2.84 5.13 1.47
CA LEU A 18 -3.20 3.96 2.29
C LEU A 18 -3.04 4.13 3.82
N ALA A 19 -2.68 5.32 4.33
CA ALA A 19 -2.55 5.58 5.77
C ALA A 19 -3.85 5.28 6.54
N ALA A 20 -4.96 5.88 6.12
CA ALA A 20 -6.26 5.68 6.77
C ALA A 20 -6.72 4.21 6.70
N LEU A 21 -6.47 3.54 5.56
CA LEU A 21 -6.84 2.13 5.42
C LEU A 21 -6.01 1.23 6.35
N ALA A 22 -4.76 1.58 6.61
CA ALA A 22 -3.90 0.86 7.54
C ALA A 22 -4.32 1.01 9.01
N GLU A 23 -5.10 2.03 9.37
CA GLU A 23 -5.69 2.17 10.71
C GLU A 23 -6.84 1.18 10.93
N GLU A 24 -7.58 0.85 9.87
CA GLU A 24 -8.74 -0.05 9.93
C GLU A 24 -8.39 -1.51 9.60
N PHE A 25 -7.45 -1.74 8.69
CA PHE A 25 -7.12 -3.06 8.15
C PHE A 25 -5.64 -3.36 8.31
N THR A 26 -5.33 -4.26 9.25
CA THR A 26 -3.97 -4.69 9.57
C THR A 26 -3.22 -5.28 8.37
N GLU A 27 -3.96 -5.86 7.42
CA GLU A 27 -3.48 -6.48 6.19
C GLU A 27 -2.68 -5.50 5.33
N VAL A 28 -3.03 -4.21 5.35
CA VAL A 28 -2.27 -3.18 4.62
C VAL A 28 -0.83 -3.18 5.12
N ARG A 29 -0.62 -3.04 6.43
CA ARG A 29 0.72 -3.05 7.04
C ARG A 29 1.43 -4.37 6.81
N SER A 30 0.76 -5.50 7.00
CA SER A 30 1.37 -6.82 6.79
C SER A 30 1.89 -7.03 5.36
N CYS A 31 1.14 -6.57 4.34
CA CYS A 31 1.60 -6.64 2.94
C CYS A 31 2.86 -5.79 2.71
N PHE A 32 2.89 -4.59 3.28
CA PHE A 32 4.06 -3.71 3.20
C PHE A 32 5.27 -4.32 3.90
N ASP A 33 5.09 -4.92 5.07
CA ASP A 33 6.17 -5.53 5.85
C ASP A 33 6.76 -6.76 5.13
N GLU A 34 5.91 -7.61 4.53
CA GLU A 34 6.34 -8.76 3.72
C GLU A 34 7.18 -8.31 2.51
N ALA A 35 6.67 -7.35 1.74
CA ALA A 35 7.37 -6.83 0.58
C ALA A 35 8.67 -6.11 0.96
N SER A 36 8.68 -5.36 2.07
CA SER A 36 9.87 -4.69 2.59
C SER A 36 10.97 -5.70 2.95
N GLY A 37 10.59 -6.83 3.57
CA GLY A 37 11.51 -7.92 3.90
C GLY A 37 12.18 -8.53 2.68
N LEU A 38 11.46 -8.66 1.56
CA LEU A 38 11.99 -9.19 0.30
C LEU A 38 12.89 -8.20 -0.44
N LEU A 39 12.56 -6.90 -0.39
CA LEU A 39 13.29 -5.86 -1.12
C LEU A 39 14.47 -5.27 -0.33
N GLY A 40 14.50 -5.46 0.99
CA GLY A 40 15.59 -5.00 1.86
C GLY A 40 15.54 -3.51 2.21
N TYR A 41 14.38 -2.86 2.05
CA TYR A 41 14.15 -1.49 2.50
C TYR A 41 12.68 -1.27 2.90
N ASP A 42 12.44 -0.25 3.73
CA ASP A 42 11.12 0.05 4.28
C ASP A 42 10.21 0.73 3.24
N LEU A 43 9.35 -0.06 2.59
CA LEU A 43 8.37 0.43 1.63
C LEU A 43 7.30 1.30 2.27
N TRP A 44 6.96 1.04 3.54
CA TRP A 44 5.97 1.86 4.23
C TRP A 44 6.50 3.27 4.42
N ALA A 45 7.73 3.40 4.95
CA ALA A 45 8.37 4.70 5.12
C ALA A 45 8.47 5.47 3.80
N LEU A 46 8.82 4.77 2.70
CA LEU A 46 8.86 5.35 1.36
C LEU A 46 7.49 5.89 0.93
N VAL A 47 6.42 5.11 1.05
CA VAL A 47 5.08 5.54 0.63
C VAL A 47 4.51 6.65 1.52
N GLN A 48 4.85 6.64 2.81
CA GLN A 48 4.34 7.64 3.75
C GLN A 48 5.08 8.98 3.69
N ASN A 49 6.37 8.99 3.32
CA ASN A 49 7.22 10.19 3.48
C ASN A 49 8.14 10.51 2.28
N GLY A 50 8.18 9.65 1.26
CA GLY A 50 9.08 9.77 0.11
C GLY A 50 8.53 10.59 -1.04
#